data_AF-A0A4Y8SCD8-F1
#
_entry.id   AF-A0A4Y8SCD8-F1
#
_cell.length_a   1.000
_cell.length_b   1.000
_cell.length_c   1.000
_cell.angle_alpha   90.00
_cell.angle_beta   90.00
_cell.angle_gamma   90.00
#
_symmetry.space_group_name_H-M   'P 1'
#
loop_
_entity.id
_entity.type
_entity.pdbx_description
1 polymer ?
#
loop_
_entity_poly.entity_id
_entity_poly.type
_entity_poly.pdbx_seq_one_letter_code
_entity_poly.pdbx_strand_id
1 'polypeptide(L)'
;MAKNNYTKNYAGLIVTHKAGSSDLFKATSSKKIEGLDFQVSHTFGADLPSGLFKAGASQGTVLMEADQAHLDTFNPWDLAHAAKNADPAISFVEPDLIMKAQAPGAKKSSPETLFKGTGSNRCTPSTAYDNFWPKPDKPMVWHLGDDFSQLGSARASFIPENDVVIVHLDTGYTEGHSLLPLNILKQYEVNFADDEGQINSAVDICNDGFGNQVAHGTGTICILAGNKLILNGKEIILGGAPEAKILPIRISPTVVLLKTSALVRALDYILKLADSDKGLVADVISMSMGGLASKEWARAVNQIYDKGIFMVTAAGNNMGGKTPTHLVYPARFNRVVAACGVTYNQDQYYRNILGFEMMGNFGPDRLMHTAMAAYTPNIPWAKGCCDVKDIFDMDGAGTSSATPQIAAAAALYINHYKKELKYFTGWRKVEAVRYALFTAANDINNTGADSFKYFGQGILKAKDALDIAPDLTKLAMSPVDKVSFPLFQVLFMAKAASDESKMEMYQLEILQLMSNNYELQLIMGNQESFLDLDTASKKNFIDALIGSPNASIVLKAFLKDNYAMLTRATTN
;
A
#
# COMPACT_ATOMS: atom_id res chain seq x y z
N MET A 1 -0.87 -10.02 -35.54
CA MET A 1 0.02 -9.73 -34.41
C MET A 1 0.28 -8.23 -34.39
N ALA A 2 -0.54 -7.48 -33.64
CA ALA A 2 -0.33 -6.05 -33.49
C ALA A 2 0.88 -5.85 -32.56
N LYS A 3 1.90 -5.16 -33.06
CA LYS A 3 3.05 -4.72 -32.25
C LYS A 3 2.53 -3.67 -31.27
N ASN A 4 2.39 -4.06 -30.01
CA ASN A 4 2.03 -3.14 -28.94
C ASN A 4 3.27 -2.33 -28.53
N ASN A 5 3.27 -1.05 -28.92
CA ASN A 5 4.28 -0.07 -28.51
C ASN A 5 3.90 0.53 -27.13
N TYR A 6 4.26 -0.14 -26.04
CA TYR A 6 4.02 0.33 -24.65
C TYR A 6 5.22 1.08 -24.05
N THR A 7 5.70 2.12 -24.71
CA THR A 7 6.72 3.06 -24.16
C THR A 7 6.22 4.49 -24.02
N LYS A 8 4.91 4.71 -24.05
CA LYS A 8 4.30 6.03 -23.91
C LYS A 8 3.79 6.21 -22.49
N ASN A 9 4.16 7.30 -21.81
CA ASN A 9 3.40 7.66 -20.61
C ASN A 9 2.00 8.11 -21.07
N TYR A 10 0.94 7.75 -20.36
CA TYR A 10 -0.43 8.11 -20.72
C TYR A 10 -1.07 8.87 -19.56
N ALA A 11 -2.14 9.64 -19.83
CA ALA A 11 -3.01 10.15 -18.79
C ALA A 11 -4.10 9.11 -18.64
N GLY A 12 -4.17 8.51 -17.46
CA GLY A 12 -5.25 7.60 -17.13
C GLY A 12 -6.36 8.33 -16.38
N LEU A 13 -7.61 8.03 -16.71
CA LEU A 13 -8.78 8.36 -15.92
C LEU A 13 -9.48 7.06 -15.53
N ILE A 14 -9.74 6.91 -14.25
CA ILE A 14 -10.57 5.83 -13.72
C ILE A 14 -12.00 6.37 -13.68
N VAL A 15 -12.86 5.83 -14.53
CA VAL A 15 -14.20 6.36 -14.81
C VAL A 15 -15.24 5.35 -14.35
N THR A 16 -16.02 5.70 -13.33
CA THR A 16 -17.21 4.95 -12.95
C THR A 16 -18.41 5.51 -13.73
N HIS A 17 -19.13 4.64 -14.44
CA HIS A 17 -20.33 5.01 -15.17
C HIS A 17 -21.60 4.57 -14.45
N LYS A 18 -22.71 5.27 -14.75
CA LYS A 18 -24.05 4.93 -14.26
C LYS A 18 -24.49 3.55 -14.76
N ALA A 19 -25.37 2.91 -14.00
CA ALA A 19 -26.01 1.67 -14.42
C ALA A 19 -26.77 1.87 -15.75
N GLY A 20 -26.68 0.88 -16.65
CA GLY A 20 -27.30 0.95 -17.99
C GLY A 20 -26.46 1.67 -19.05
N SER A 21 -25.33 2.29 -18.68
CA SER A 21 -24.46 3.01 -19.63
C SER A 21 -23.31 2.17 -20.19
N SER A 22 -23.19 0.88 -19.86
CA SER A 22 -22.03 0.03 -20.18
C SER A 22 -21.68 0.00 -21.67
N ASP A 23 -22.66 0.12 -22.55
CA ASP A 23 -22.44 0.15 -24.01
C ASP A 23 -21.62 1.35 -24.48
N LEU A 24 -21.64 2.46 -23.73
CA LEU A 24 -20.87 3.67 -24.00
C LEU A 24 -19.40 3.56 -23.59
N PHE A 25 -19.04 2.55 -22.79
CA PHE A 25 -17.74 2.39 -22.14
C PHE A 25 -17.08 1.04 -22.46
N LYS A 26 -17.32 0.50 -23.67
CA LYS A 26 -16.64 -0.71 -24.15
C LYS A 26 -15.21 -0.40 -24.58
N ALA A 27 -14.35 -1.42 -24.69
CA ALA A 27 -12.94 -1.28 -25.10
C ALA A 27 -12.72 -0.59 -26.48
N THR A 28 -13.76 -0.48 -27.31
CA THR A 28 -13.70 0.25 -28.60
C THR A 28 -14.17 1.70 -28.49
N SER A 29 -14.65 2.14 -27.34
CA SER A 29 -15.14 3.50 -27.13
C SER A 29 -13.98 4.47 -26.96
N SER A 30 -14.09 5.63 -27.64
CA SER A 30 -13.25 6.79 -27.39
C SER A 30 -14.10 7.98 -26.92
N LYS A 31 -13.50 8.87 -26.14
CA LYS A 31 -14.10 10.12 -25.69
C LYS A 31 -13.09 11.25 -25.80
N LYS A 32 -13.55 12.41 -26.29
CA LYS A 32 -12.72 13.61 -26.38
C LYS A 32 -12.91 14.48 -25.14
N ILE A 33 -11.84 14.74 -24.40
CA ILE A 33 -11.85 15.52 -23.15
C ILE A 33 -10.73 16.55 -23.25
N GLU A 34 -11.05 17.85 -23.16
CA GLU A 34 -10.08 18.95 -23.29
C GLU A 34 -9.16 18.84 -24.52
N GLY A 35 -9.72 18.33 -25.63
CA GLY A 35 -8.99 18.14 -26.88
C GLY A 35 -8.18 16.85 -26.99
N LEU A 36 -8.06 16.07 -25.90
CA LEU A 36 -7.40 14.77 -25.86
C LEU A 36 -8.37 13.63 -26.17
N ASP A 37 -7.93 12.65 -26.96
CA ASP A 37 -8.72 11.47 -27.31
C ASP A 37 -8.39 10.32 -26.33
N PHE A 38 -9.28 10.11 -25.36
CA PHE A 38 -9.21 9.02 -24.39
C PHE A 38 -9.84 7.75 -24.96
N GLN A 39 -9.19 6.60 -24.77
CA GLN A 39 -9.70 5.29 -25.16
C GLN A 39 -9.87 4.40 -23.93
N VAL A 40 -10.94 3.61 -23.89
CA VAL A 40 -11.12 2.61 -22.84
C VAL A 40 -10.08 1.50 -23.02
N SER A 41 -9.17 1.36 -22.06
CA SER A 41 -8.09 0.35 -22.11
C SER A 41 -8.34 -0.85 -21.18
N HIS A 42 -9.14 -0.67 -20.12
CA HIS A 42 -9.47 -1.75 -19.20
C HIS A 42 -10.87 -1.58 -18.59
N THR A 43 -11.52 -2.69 -18.24
CA THR A 43 -12.77 -2.69 -17.47
C THR A 43 -12.57 -3.46 -16.17
N PHE A 44 -12.74 -2.78 -15.05
CA PHE A 44 -12.57 -3.37 -13.71
C PHE A 44 -13.76 -4.26 -13.36
N GLY A 45 -13.50 -5.40 -12.72
CA GLY A 45 -14.54 -6.32 -12.22
C GLY A 45 -15.47 -7.00 -13.23
N ALA A 46 -15.36 -6.77 -14.55
CA ALA A 46 -16.33 -7.24 -15.56
C ALA A 46 -16.46 -8.77 -15.73
N ASP A 47 -15.51 -9.56 -15.20
CA ASP A 47 -15.49 -11.02 -15.33
C ASP A 47 -15.65 -11.78 -14.00
N LEU A 48 -15.98 -11.10 -12.90
CA LEU A 48 -16.20 -11.76 -11.61
C LEU A 48 -17.62 -12.36 -11.58
N PRO A 49 -17.81 -13.67 -11.35
CA PRO A 49 -19.13 -14.29 -11.33
C PRO A 49 -20.07 -13.60 -10.33
N SER A 50 -21.22 -13.15 -10.83
CA SER A 50 -22.24 -12.35 -10.13
C SER A 50 -22.98 -13.07 -8.99
N GLY A 51 -22.51 -14.23 -8.54
CA GLY A 51 -23.25 -15.14 -7.66
C GLY A 51 -23.09 -14.94 -6.14
N LEU A 52 -22.07 -14.21 -5.67
CA LEU A 52 -21.75 -14.14 -4.23
C LEU A 52 -21.79 -12.73 -3.62
N PHE A 53 -22.08 -11.70 -4.41
CA PHE A 53 -21.97 -10.31 -3.98
C PHE A 53 -23.35 -9.66 -3.81
N LYS A 54 -23.86 -9.63 -2.56
CA LYS A 54 -24.90 -8.67 -2.14
C LYS A 54 -24.28 -7.54 -1.32
N ALA A 55 -23.38 -6.79 -1.96
CA ALA A 55 -23.01 -5.42 -1.62
C ALA A 55 -22.22 -4.83 -2.80
N GLY A 56 -22.92 -4.10 -3.69
CA GLY A 56 -22.33 -3.39 -4.82
C GLY A 56 -21.97 -4.28 -6.00
N ALA A 57 -22.93 -4.56 -6.88
CA ALA A 57 -22.61 -4.86 -8.28
C ALA A 57 -21.62 -3.80 -8.78
N SER A 58 -20.64 -4.18 -9.61
CA SER A 58 -19.77 -3.21 -10.26
C SER A 58 -20.65 -2.17 -10.96
N GLN A 59 -20.69 -0.97 -10.41
CA GLN A 59 -20.91 0.19 -11.26
C GLN A 59 -19.73 0.11 -12.23
N GLY A 60 -20.00 -0.04 -13.52
CA GLY A 60 -18.95 -0.34 -14.47
C GLY A 60 -17.88 0.76 -14.41
N THR A 61 -16.72 0.39 -13.87
CA THR A 61 -15.56 1.26 -13.81
C THR A 61 -14.62 0.84 -14.91
N VAL A 62 -14.13 1.80 -15.67
CA VAL A 62 -13.16 1.59 -16.74
C VAL A 62 -11.92 2.44 -16.53
N LEU A 63 -10.77 1.94 -16.97
CA LEU A 63 -9.60 2.76 -17.20
C LEU A 63 -9.70 3.33 -18.61
N MET A 64 -9.59 4.65 -18.72
CA MET A 64 -9.42 5.35 -19.99
C MET A 64 -8.03 5.95 -20.07
N GLU A 65 -7.35 5.79 -21.20
CA GLU A 65 -6.00 6.29 -21.42
C GLU A 65 -5.94 7.19 -22.66
N ALA A 66 -5.17 8.28 -22.58
CA ALA A 66 -4.86 9.18 -23.69
C ALA A 66 -3.35 9.33 -23.87
N ASP A 67 -2.88 9.40 -25.13
CA ASP A 67 -1.47 9.50 -25.52
C ASP A 67 -0.77 10.73 -24.92
N GLN A 68 0.53 10.63 -24.65
CA GLN A 68 1.29 11.63 -23.90
C GLN A 68 1.43 13.00 -24.55
N ALA A 69 1.24 13.08 -25.87
CA ALA A 69 1.33 14.36 -26.56
C ALA A 69 0.37 15.33 -25.86
N HIS A 70 0.93 16.36 -25.19
CA HIS A 70 0.23 17.40 -24.45
C HIS A 70 -0.19 17.09 -22.99
N LEU A 71 0.28 16.04 -22.33
CA LEU A 71 -0.15 15.76 -20.93
C LEU A 71 0.55 16.58 -19.84
N ASP A 72 1.82 16.95 -20.03
CA ASP A 72 2.56 17.74 -19.03
C ASP A 72 1.99 19.17 -18.86
N THR A 73 1.03 19.58 -19.69
CA THR A 73 0.36 20.89 -19.61
C THR A 73 -0.93 20.88 -18.79
N PHE A 74 -1.45 19.72 -18.40
CA PHE A 74 -2.72 19.63 -17.66
C PHE A 74 -2.53 19.12 -16.24
N ASN A 75 -3.29 19.69 -15.31
CA ASN A 75 -3.48 19.07 -14.01
C ASN A 75 -4.38 17.82 -14.18
N PRO A 76 -3.99 16.63 -13.66
CA PRO A 76 -4.79 15.42 -13.81
C PRO A 76 -6.22 15.54 -13.25
N TRP A 77 -6.41 16.31 -12.18
CA TRP A 77 -7.73 16.55 -11.61
C TRP A 77 -8.59 17.48 -12.47
N ASP A 78 -7.99 18.46 -13.17
CA ASP A 78 -8.74 19.29 -14.13
C ASP A 78 -9.30 18.40 -15.27
N LEU A 79 -8.53 17.42 -15.75
CA LEU A 79 -9.02 16.44 -16.73
C LEU A 79 -10.15 15.56 -16.18
N ALA A 80 -10.04 15.10 -14.93
CA ALA A 80 -11.09 14.31 -14.29
C ALA A 80 -12.40 15.10 -14.15
N HIS A 81 -12.32 16.37 -13.70
CA HIS A 81 -13.49 17.26 -13.61
C HIS A 81 -14.08 17.56 -14.99
N ALA A 82 -13.26 17.80 -16.00
CA ALA A 82 -13.71 18.01 -17.38
C ALA A 82 -14.45 16.77 -17.93
N ALA A 83 -13.90 15.57 -17.71
CA ALA A 83 -14.53 14.31 -18.11
C ALA A 83 -15.91 14.13 -17.45
N LYS A 84 -16.01 14.37 -16.14
CA LYS A 84 -17.27 14.28 -15.38
C LYS A 84 -18.34 15.25 -15.88
N ASN A 85 -17.93 16.43 -16.35
CA ASN A 85 -18.84 17.46 -16.87
C ASN A 85 -19.24 17.20 -18.33
N ALA A 86 -18.36 16.61 -19.12
CA ALA A 86 -18.60 16.35 -20.55
C ALA A 86 -19.64 15.23 -20.80
N ASP A 87 -19.80 14.29 -19.87
CA ASP A 87 -20.69 13.14 -20.05
C ASP A 87 -21.59 12.87 -18.83
N PRO A 88 -22.93 13.05 -18.95
CA PRO A 88 -23.86 12.76 -17.86
C PRO A 88 -23.98 11.27 -17.53
N ALA A 89 -23.51 10.36 -18.39
CA ALA A 89 -23.46 8.93 -18.14
C ALA A 89 -22.37 8.55 -17.11
N ILE A 90 -21.40 9.43 -16.89
CA ILE A 90 -20.35 9.24 -15.88
C ILE A 90 -20.89 9.61 -14.49
N SER A 91 -20.78 8.70 -13.53
CA SER A 91 -21.14 8.94 -12.13
C SER A 91 -19.98 9.50 -11.33
N PHE A 92 -18.74 9.06 -11.59
CA PHE A 92 -17.55 9.49 -10.85
C PHE A 92 -16.30 9.35 -11.73
N VAL A 93 -15.29 10.22 -11.50
CA VAL A 93 -13.99 10.13 -12.16
C VAL A 93 -12.89 10.45 -11.15
N GLU A 94 -11.82 9.66 -11.15
CA GLU A 94 -10.56 10.00 -10.49
C GLU A 94 -9.39 9.86 -11.48
N PRO A 95 -8.33 10.66 -11.36
CA PRO A 95 -7.14 10.49 -12.18
C PRO A 95 -6.36 9.23 -11.78
N ASP A 96 -5.83 8.51 -12.76
CA ASP A 96 -4.82 7.47 -12.55
C ASP A 96 -3.45 8.14 -12.36
N LEU A 97 -3.22 8.65 -11.16
CA LEU A 97 -2.10 9.55 -10.91
C LEU A 97 -0.73 8.88 -11.03
N ILE A 98 0.10 9.44 -11.91
CA ILE A 98 1.54 9.23 -11.91
C ILE A 98 2.19 10.10 -10.85
N MET A 99 2.44 9.50 -9.68
CA MET A 99 3.26 10.13 -8.65
C MET A 99 4.73 10.17 -9.11
N LYS A 100 5.16 11.25 -9.77
CA LYS A 100 6.59 11.47 -10.00
C LYS A 100 7.25 11.58 -8.62
N ALA A 101 8.24 10.73 -8.32
CA ALA A 101 9.05 10.83 -7.12
C ALA A 101 9.80 12.18 -7.14
N GLN A 102 9.21 13.23 -6.56
CA GLN A 102 9.85 14.52 -6.44
C GLN A 102 10.83 14.44 -5.28
N ALA A 103 12.12 14.26 -5.57
CA ALA A 103 13.18 14.50 -4.61
C ALA A 103 13.16 16.00 -4.24
N PRO A 104 12.96 16.39 -2.97
CA PRO A 104 12.95 17.81 -2.60
C PRO A 104 14.36 18.40 -2.77
N GLY A 105 14.54 19.28 -3.76
CA GLY A 105 15.61 20.28 -3.78
C GLY A 105 17.06 19.79 -3.68
N ALA A 106 17.39 18.57 -4.13
CA ALA A 106 18.76 18.08 -4.10
C ALA A 106 19.62 18.76 -5.19
N LYS A 107 20.48 19.70 -4.78
CA LYS A 107 21.68 20.06 -5.56
C LYS A 107 22.47 18.78 -5.83
N LYS A 108 22.53 18.30 -7.08
CA LYS A 108 23.47 17.31 -7.65
C LYS A 108 24.24 16.45 -6.61
N SER A 109 23.53 15.71 -5.78
CA SER A 109 24.08 14.66 -4.92
C SER A 109 23.29 13.39 -5.24
N SER A 110 24.00 12.29 -5.47
CA SER A 110 23.47 11.09 -6.09
C SER A 110 22.18 10.58 -5.41
N PRO A 111 21.17 10.13 -6.19
CA PRO A 111 19.89 9.58 -5.70
C PRO A 111 20.02 8.40 -4.72
N GLU A 112 21.21 7.81 -4.61
CA GLU A 112 21.57 6.68 -3.74
C GLU A 112 21.42 6.97 -2.24
N THR A 113 21.20 8.22 -1.84
CA THR A 113 21.10 8.64 -0.43
C THR A 113 19.66 8.88 0.07
N LEU A 114 18.64 8.85 -0.79
CA LEU A 114 17.26 9.16 -0.41
C LEU A 114 16.50 7.96 0.19
N PHE A 115 16.99 6.74 -0.02
CA PHE A 115 16.56 5.54 0.66
C PHE A 115 17.81 4.86 1.20
N LYS A 116 18.06 4.95 2.52
CA LYS A 116 19.17 4.23 3.18
C LYS A 116 18.90 2.72 3.14
N GLY A 117 19.26 2.14 2.00
CA GLY A 117 19.48 0.73 1.68
C GLY A 117 20.35 0.60 0.41
N THR A 118 20.96 1.72 -0.02
CA THR A 118 21.82 1.83 -1.22
C THR A 118 23.11 2.61 -0.94
N GLY A 119 23.50 2.71 0.34
CA GLY A 119 24.67 3.49 0.79
C GLY A 119 26.04 2.91 0.42
N SER A 120 26.07 1.78 -0.27
CA SER A 120 27.24 1.23 -0.96
C SER A 120 26.82 0.93 -2.40
N ASN A 121 27.79 0.87 -3.33
CA ASN A 121 27.57 0.33 -4.67
C ASN A 121 26.59 -0.86 -4.59
N ARG A 122 25.47 -0.83 -5.35
CA ARG A 122 24.36 -1.80 -5.27
C ARG A 122 24.87 -3.25 -5.26
N CYS A 123 25.99 -3.49 -5.92
CA CYS A 123 26.63 -4.79 -6.09
C CYS A 123 27.80 -5.08 -5.15
N THR A 124 27.97 -4.30 -4.08
CA THR A 124 28.91 -4.58 -2.99
C THR A 124 28.14 -4.97 -1.74
N PRO A 125 28.37 -6.19 -1.18
CA PRO A 125 27.76 -6.59 0.08
C PRO A 125 28.29 -5.74 1.24
N SER A 126 27.43 -5.41 2.19
CA SER A 126 27.79 -4.67 3.40
C SER A 126 27.19 -5.34 4.63
N THR A 127 28.04 -5.75 5.57
CA THR A 127 27.59 -6.17 6.89
C THR A 127 27.45 -5.00 7.88
N ALA A 128 27.59 -3.76 7.43
CA ALA A 128 27.45 -2.59 8.27
C ALA A 128 25.97 -2.32 8.56
N TYR A 129 25.68 -1.94 9.81
CA TYR A 129 24.39 -1.45 10.23
C TYR A 129 24.30 0.08 10.05
N ASP A 130 23.08 0.61 9.96
CA ASP A 130 22.83 2.04 10.15
C ASP A 130 23.09 2.41 11.61
N ASN A 131 24.08 3.27 11.81
CA ASN A 131 24.48 3.73 13.13
C ASN A 131 23.50 4.72 13.77
N PHE A 132 22.57 5.29 13.00
CA PHE A 132 21.54 6.17 13.54
C PHE A 132 20.56 5.43 14.45
N TRP A 133 20.29 4.15 14.14
CA TRP A 133 19.33 3.31 14.84
C TRP A 133 19.98 2.30 15.80
N PRO A 134 19.26 1.88 16.86
CA PRO A 134 19.70 0.76 17.71
C PRO A 134 19.96 -0.50 16.88
N LYS A 135 20.94 -1.28 17.32
CA LYS A 135 21.44 -2.45 16.59
C LYS A 135 22.12 -3.44 17.53
N PRO A 136 22.22 -4.73 17.16
CA PRO A 136 23.09 -5.66 17.85
C PRO A 136 24.57 -5.31 17.69
N ASP A 137 25.41 -5.82 18.59
CA ASP A 137 26.88 -5.64 18.52
C ASP A 137 27.52 -6.29 17.29
N LYS A 138 26.89 -7.34 16.75
CA LYS A 138 27.39 -8.11 15.61
C LYS A 138 26.29 -8.36 14.57
N PRO A 139 26.64 -8.48 13.28
CA PRO A 139 25.72 -8.91 12.23
C PRO A 139 24.99 -10.22 12.58
N MET A 140 23.66 -10.18 12.67
CA MET A 140 22.81 -11.36 12.92
C MET A 140 21.38 -11.17 12.42
N VAL A 141 20.66 -12.27 12.18
CA VAL A 141 19.23 -12.26 11.83
C VAL A 141 18.38 -12.17 13.11
N TRP A 142 18.49 -11.07 13.84
CA TRP A 142 17.92 -10.93 15.19
C TRP A 142 16.39 -10.89 15.21
N HIS A 143 15.76 -10.27 14.21
CA HIS A 143 14.31 -10.01 14.18
C HIS A 143 13.44 -11.28 14.30
N LEU A 144 13.96 -12.46 13.95
CA LEU A 144 13.26 -13.75 14.04
C LEU A 144 13.23 -14.36 15.45
N GLY A 145 14.07 -13.87 16.37
CA GLY A 145 14.26 -14.45 17.71
C GLY A 145 13.08 -14.28 18.64
N ASP A 146 13.10 -15.01 19.77
CA ASP A 146 11.99 -15.07 20.73
C ASP A 146 11.77 -13.76 21.50
N ASP A 147 12.85 -13.03 21.76
CA ASP A 147 12.79 -11.67 22.32
C ASP A 147 12.19 -10.66 21.32
N PHE A 148 12.10 -11.05 20.03
CA PHE A 148 11.65 -10.24 18.91
C PHE A 148 10.32 -10.76 18.33
N SER A 149 10.24 -11.01 17.01
CA SER A 149 8.98 -11.39 16.36
C SER A 149 8.51 -12.80 16.69
N GLN A 150 9.39 -13.65 17.24
CA GLN A 150 9.17 -15.09 17.44
C GLN A 150 8.86 -15.87 16.15
N LEU A 151 9.10 -15.31 14.96
CA LEU A 151 8.86 -16.02 13.70
C LEU A 151 9.67 -17.32 13.60
N GLY A 152 10.90 -17.32 14.15
CA GLY A 152 11.77 -18.49 14.17
C GLY A 152 11.19 -19.66 14.96
N SER A 153 10.67 -19.41 16.17
CA SER A 153 10.04 -20.43 17.01
C SER A 153 8.63 -20.79 16.54
N ALA A 154 7.86 -19.82 16.02
CA ALA A 154 6.54 -20.06 15.44
C ALA A 154 6.59 -21.13 14.34
N ARG A 155 7.45 -20.95 13.33
CA ARG A 155 7.60 -21.92 12.23
C ARG A 155 8.21 -23.26 12.65
N ALA A 156 8.96 -23.30 13.76
CA ALA A 156 9.53 -24.54 14.30
C ALA A 156 8.56 -25.31 15.20
N SER A 157 7.46 -24.70 15.63
CA SER A 157 6.52 -25.27 16.60
C SER A 157 5.52 -26.27 16.00
N PHE A 158 5.42 -26.34 14.68
CA PHE A 158 4.59 -27.30 13.95
C PHE A 158 5.23 -27.62 12.60
N ILE A 159 4.73 -28.66 11.92
CA ILE A 159 5.16 -28.99 10.56
C ILE A 159 4.21 -28.25 9.60
N PRO A 160 4.64 -27.15 8.96
CA PRO A 160 3.80 -26.42 8.03
C PRO A 160 3.54 -27.23 6.76
N GLU A 161 2.30 -27.18 6.27
CA GLU A 161 1.94 -27.72 4.97
C GLU A 161 2.28 -26.69 3.87
N ASN A 162 2.74 -27.13 2.70
CA ASN A 162 3.05 -26.25 1.57
C ASN A 162 1.77 -25.93 0.77
N ASP A 163 0.88 -25.14 1.36
CA ASP A 163 -0.43 -24.86 0.76
C ASP A 163 -0.93 -23.42 0.95
N VAL A 164 -0.47 -22.71 1.98
CA VAL A 164 -0.78 -21.29 2.17
C VAL A 164 -0.17 -20.46 1.03
N VAL A 165 -0.99 -19.67 0.36
CA VAL A 165 -0.59 -18.82 -0.76
C VAL A 165 -0.48 -17.37 -0.29
N ILE A 166 0.73 -16.83 -0.37
CA ILE A 166 1.01 -15.43 -0.10
C ILE A 166 1.26 -14.71 -1.42
N VAL A 167 0.45 -13.70 -1.71
CA VAL A 167 0.68 -12.79 -2.82
C VAL A 167 1.64 -11.70 -2.37
N HIS A 168 2.71 -11.50 -3.13
CA HIS A 168 3.71 -10.48 -2.90
C HIS A 168 3.56 -9.37 -3.94
N LEU A 169 3.03 -8.22 -3.51
CA LEU A 169 2.80 -7.05 -4.35
C LEU A 169 3.96 -6.06 -4.14
N ASP A 170 4.90 -6.01 -5.09
CA ASP A 170 6.12 -5.21 -4.94
C ASP A 170 6.68 -4.75 -6.30
N THR A 171 7.94 -4.32 -6.32
CA THR A 171 8.72 -4.04 -7.53
C THR A 171 9.19 -5.31 -8.25
N GLY A 172 8.52 -6.44 -8.06
CA GLY A 172 9.01 -7.72 -8.58
C GLY A 172 10.23 -8.25 -7.82
N TYR A 173 10.94 -9.19 -8.42
CA TYR A 173 12.09 -9.84 -7.77
C TYR A 173 13.24 -10.10 -8.76
N THR A 174 14.46 -10.18 -8.24
CA THR A 174 15.65 -10.50 -9.03
C THR A 174 15.75 -12.01 -9.24
N GLU A 175 15.48 -12.47 -10.46
CA GLU A 175 15.57 -13.89 -10.80
C GLU A 175 16.98 -14.45 -10.53
N GLY A 176 17.03 -15.68 -9.99
CA GLY A 176 18.29 -16.39 -9.75
C GLY A 176 19.04 -15.94 -8.49
N HIS A 177 18.50 -15.02 -7.70
CA HIS A 177 19.04 -14.69 -6.38
C HIS A 177 18.89 -15.89 -5.42
N SER A 178 19.96 -16.22 -4.71
CA SER A 178 20.08 -17.44 -3.88
C SER A 178 19.17 -17.46 -2.65
N LEU A 179 18.81 -16.27 -2.14
CA LEU A 179 17.89 -16.12 -1.01
C LEU A 179 16.41 -16.14 -1.41
N LEU A 180 16.06 -16.25 -2.70
CA LEU A 180 14.66 -16.28 -3.11
C LEU A 180 13.88 -17.42 -2.43
N PRO A 181 12.56 -17.25 -2.22
CA PRO A 181 11.70 -18.32 -1.75
C PRO A 181 11.78 -19.57 -2.63
N LEU A 182 11.67 -20.75 -2.00
CA LEU A 182 11.71 -22.03 -2.70
C LEU A 182 10.46 -22.29 -3.54
N ASN A 183 9.31 -21.77 -3.10
CA ASN A 183 7.98 -22.09 -3.64
C ASN A 183 7.36 -20.91 -4.42
N ILE A 184 8.11 -20.30 -5.34
CA ILE A 184 7.58 -19.25 -6.21
C ILE A 184 6.65 -19.85 -7.28
N LEU A 185 5.44 -19.32 -7.36
CA LEU A 185 4.39 -19.69 -8.30
C LEU A 185 4.55 -18.99 -9.66
N LYS A 186 5.69 -19.23 -10.33
CA LYS A 186 6.07 -18.56 -11.59
C LYS A 186 4.98 -18.59 -12.67
N GLN A 187 4.19 -19.66 -12.74
CA GLN A 187 3.13 -19.84 -13.73
C GLN A 187 1.91 -18.92 -13.55
N TYR A 188 1.88 -18.14 -12.46
CA TYR A 188 0.84 -17.16 -12.16
C TYR A 188 1.37 -15.73 -12.05
N GLU A 189 2.68 -15.52 -12.21
CA GLU A 189 3.26 -14.19 -12.13
C GLU A 189 2.69 -13.24 -13.19
N VAL A 190 2.55 -11.97 -12.81
CA VAL A 190 2.04 -10.93 -13.70
C VAL A 190 2.68 -9.58 -13.38
N ASN A 191 2.79 -8.75 -14.41
CA ASN A 191 3.31 -7.39 -14.34
C ASN A 191 2.24 -6.37 -14.72
N PHE A 192 1.96 -5.46 -13.80
CA PHE A 192 1.08 -4.29 -13.96
C PHE A 192 1.83 -2.95 -13.83
N ALA A 193 3.17 -2.97 -13.75
CA ALA A 193 4.00 -1.76 -13.70
C ALA A 193 4.14 -1.04 -15.06
N ASP A 194 3.57 -1.63 -16.12
CA ASP A 194 3.57 -1.13 -17.51
C ASP A 194 4.98 -0.83 -18.05
N ASP A 195 5.98 -1.62 -17.67
CA ASP A 195 7.33 -1.60 -18.19
C ASP A 195 7.57 -2.78 -19.17
N GLU A 196 8.05 -2.44 -20.37
CA GLU A 196 8.71 -3.35 -21.31
C GLU A 196 7.90 -4.56 -21.84
N GLY A 197 6.58 -4.60 -21.62
CA GLY A 197 5.68 -5.57 -22.26
C GLY A 197 5.78 -7.01 -21.72
N GLN A 198 6.43 -7.23 -20.58
CA GLN A 198 6.53 -8.55 -19.93
C GLN A 198 5.34 -8.84 -19.01
N ILE A 199 4.12 -8.88 -19.57
CA ILE A 199 2.88 -8.99 -18.78
C ILE A 199 2.85 -10.26 -17.90
N ASN A 200 3.48 -11.36 -18.31
CA ASN A 200 3.45 -12.65 -17.60
C ASN A 200 4.71 -12.93 -16.77
N SER A 201 5.40 -11.89 -16.29
CA SER A 201 6.64 -12.03 -15.51
C SER A 201 6.71 -10.97 -14.43
N ALA A 202 6.86 -11.37 -13.17
CA ALA A 202 7.08 -10.42 -12.08
C ALA A 202 8.57 -10.18 -11.81
N VAL A 203 9.46 -10.63 -12.71
CA VAL A 203 10.89 -10.40 -12.61
C VAL A 203 11.19 -8.91 -12.72
N ASP A 204 12.04 -8.41 -11.84
CA ASP A 204 12.54 -7.05 -11.92
C ASP A 204 13.49 -6.92 -13.12
N ILE A 205 13.14 -6.03 -14.05
CA ILE A 205 13.94 -5.72 -15.23
C ILE A 205 15.24 -4.96 -14.92
N CYS A 206 15.46 -4.61 -13.65
CA CYS A 206 16.70 -4.00 -13.17
C CYS A 206 17.01 -2.62 -13.77
N ASN A 207 15.97 -1.92 -14.23
CA ASN A 207 16.08 -0.57 -14.77
C ASN A 207 16.38 0.44 -13.65
N ASP A 208 17.59 0.97 -13.64
CA ASP A 208 18.10 1.93 -12.65
C ASP A 208 17.77 3.40 -12.96
N GLY A 209 16.73 3.62 -13.77
CA GLY A 209 16.17 4.94 -14.06
C GLY A 209 15.90 5.78 -12.81
N PHE A 210 15.91 7.10 -13.00
CA PHE A 210 15.83 8.07 -11.91
C PHE A 210 14.61 7.82 -11.00
N GLY A 211 14.87 7.55 -9.72
CA GLY A 211 13.84 7.34 -8.71
C GLY A 211 13.26 5.93 -8.65
N ASN A 212 13.76 4.96 -9.43
CA ASN A 212 13.37 3.54 -9.31
C ASN A 212 13.95 2.91 -8.02
N GLN A 213 13.20 2.02 -7.38
CA GLN A 213 13.67 1.22 -6.25
C GLN A 213 13.97 -0.20 -6.70
N VAL A 214 14.98 -0.34 -7.56
CA VAL A 214 15.42 -1.63 -8.11
C VAL A 214 15.71 -2.64 -7.00
N ALA A 215 15.23 -3.87 -7.18
CA ALA A 215 15.37 -5.00 -6.27
C ALA A 215 14.74 -4.79 -4.87
N HIS A 216 13.88 -3.78 -4.69
CA HIS A 216 13.17 -3.61 -3.42
C HIS A 216 12.32 -4.84 -3.08
N GLY A 217 11.56 -5.34 -4.06
CA GLY A 217 10.77 -6.55 -3.87
C GLY A 217 11.61 -7.81 -3.62
N THR A 218 12.87 -7.88 -4.09
CA THR A 218 13.81 -8.95 -3.71
C THR A 218 14.12 -8.93 -2.22
N GLY A 219 14.32 -7.74 -1.62
CA GLY A 219 14.54 -7.61 -0.18
C GLY A 219 13.33 -8.07 0.63
N THR A 220 12.14 -7.58 0.27
CA THR A 220 10.91 -7.85 1.03
C THR A 220 10.44 -9.30 0.87
N ILE A 221 10.53 -9.89 -0.33
CA ILE A 221 10.16 -11.30 -0.57
C ILE A 221 11.10 -12.26 0.19
N CYS A 222 12.37 -11.89 0.37
CA CYS A 222 13.34 -12.70 1.12
C CYS A 222 13.10 -12.62 2.64
N ILE A 223 12.68 -11.47 3.17
CA ILE A 223 12.22 -11.39 4.58
C ILE A 223 10.94 -12.21 4.78
N LEU A 224 10.04 -12.21 3.79
CA LEU A 224 8.78 -12.94 3.85
C LEU A 224 8.98 -14.46 3.88
N ALA A 225 9.71 -15.00 2.91
CA ALA A 225 9.81 -16.45 2.67
C ALA A 225 11.18 -16.87 2.10
N GLY A 226 12.21 -16.04 2.27
CA GLY A 226 13.54 -16.30 1.75
C GLY A 226 14.23 -17.54 2.32
N ASN A 227 15.15 -18.05 1.52
CA ASN A 227 15.88 -19.28 1.77
C ASN A 227 17.04 -19.08 2.76
N LYS A 228 17.95 -20.06 2.79
CA LYS A 228 19.15 -20.14 3.62
C LYS A 228 20.14 -19.02 3.30
N LEU A 229 20.38 -18.18 4.30
CA LEU A 229 21.45 -17.20 4.37
C LEU A 229 22.64 -17.80 5.13
N ILE A 230 23.86 -17.64 4.59
CA ILE A 230 25.09 -17.96 5.31
C ILE A 230 25.62 -16.67 5.96
N LEU A 231 25.59 -16.61 7.29
CA LEU A 231 26.08 -15.47 8.05
C LEU A 231 26.99 -15.94 9.18
N ASN A 232 28.20 -15.39 9.25
CA ASN A 232 29.24 -15.78 10.23
C ASN A 232 29.52 -17.30 10.25
N GLY A 233 29.51 -17.94 9.07
CA GLY A 233 29.74 -19.38 8.91
C GLY A 233 28.57 -20.27 9.36
N LYS A 234 27.40 -19.69 9.68
CA LYS A 234 26.19 -20.43 10.04
C LYS A 234 25.10 -20.25 8.98
N GLU A 235 24.40 -21.33 8.71
CA GLU A 235 23.22 -21.32 7.86
C GLU A 235 21.98 -20.92 8.68
N ILE A 236 21.23 -19.93 8.19
CA ILE A 236 20.04 -19.38 8.84
C ILE A 236 18.95 -19.24 7.79
N ILE A 237 17.75 -19.78 8.03
CA ILE A 237 16.61 -19.55 7.12
C ILE A 237 16.08 -18.13 7.37
N LEU A 238 16.17 -17.26 6.36
CA LEU A 238 15.84 -15.84 6.47
C LEU A 238 14.34 -15.58 6.56
N GLY A 239 13.53 -16.25 5.72
CA GLY A 239 12.11 -15.93 5.58
C GLY A 239 11.28 -16.28 6.80
N GLY A 240 10.31 -15.45 7.18
CA GLY A 240 9.37 -15.77 8.25
C GLY A 240 8.51 -17.02 7.96
N ALA A 241 8.08 -17.20 6.71
CA ALA A 241 7.24 -18.31 6.25
C ALA A 241 7.84 -19.02 5.02
N PRO A 242 8.98 -19.73 5.16
CA PRO A 242 9.76 -20.26 4.04
C PRO A 242 9.05 -21.37 3.25
N GLU A 243 8.08 -22.05 3.87
CA GLU A 243 7.32 -23.16 3.27
C GLU A 243 6.07 -22.70 2.50
N ALA A 244 5.70 -21.42 2.60
CA ALA A 244 4.53 -20.87 1.91
C ALA A 244 4.75 -20.78 0.40
N LYS A 245 3.67 -20.91 -0.37
CA LYS A 245 3.67 -20.63 -1.82
C LYS A 245 3.61 -19.13 -2.03
N ILE A 246 4.53 -18.59 -2.82
CA ILE A 246 4.61 -17.15 -3.07
C ILE A 246 4.17 -16.85 -4.48
N LEU A 247 3.20 -15.95 -4.65
CA LEU A 247 2.79 -15.40 -5.94
C LEU A 247 3.30 -13.96 -6.06
N PRO A 248 4.44 -13.71 -6.74
CA PRO A 248 4.90 -12.37 -7.02
C PRO A 248 4.02 -11.70 -8.08
N ILE A 249 3.62 -10.47 -7.82
CA ILE A 249 2.96 -9.59 -8.78
C ILE A 249 3.68 -8.25 -8.76
N ARG A 250 4.26 -7.85 -9.88
CA ARG A 250 4.94 -6.56 -10.03
C ARG A 250 3.88 -5.51 -10.33
N ILE A 251 3.78 -4.46 -9.50
CA ILE A 251 2.78 -3.39 -9.69
C ILE A 251 3.37 -2.00 -9.86
N SER A 252 4.67 -1.82 -9.63
CA SER A 252 5.36 -0.54 -9.80
C SER A 252 6.88 -0.75 -9.86
N PRO A 253 7.68 0.07 -10.55
CA PRO A 253 9.13 0.09 -10.41
C PRO A 253 9.60 0.80 -9.11
N THR A 254 8.67 1.40 -8.36
CA THR A 254 8.90 2.18 -7.14
C THR A 254 7.99 1.77 -5.99
N VAL A 255 8.40 2.06 -4.76
CA VAL A 255 7.61 1.85 -3.53
C VAL A 255 6.51 2.90 -3.32
N VAL A 256 6.58 3.99 -4.08
CA VAL A 256 5.46 4.91 -4.28
C VAL A 256 4.67 4.38 -5.46
N LEU A 257 3.40 4.05 -5.26
CA LEU A 257 2.55 3.56 -6.35
C LEU A 257 2.39 4.66 -7.41
N LEU A 258 3.00 4.42 -8.57
CA LEU A 258 2.94 5.34 -9.71
C LEU A 258 1.60 5.27 -10.45
N LYS A 259 0.79 4.23 -10.24
CA LYS A 259 -0.50 4.09 -10.91
C LYS A 259 -1.51 3.55 -9.92
N THR A 260 -2.61 4.26 -9.80
CA THR A 260 -3.76 3.80 -9.02
C THR A 260 -4.34 2.54 -9.64
N SER A 261 -4.40 2.48 -10.97
CA SER A 261 -4.93 1.35 -11.73
C SER A 261 -4.13 0.06 -11.55
N ALA A 262 -2.81 0.12 -11.31
CA ALA A 262 -1.97 -1.07 -11.17
C ALA A 262 -2.36 -1.92 -9.96
N LEU A 263 -2.59 -1.29 -8.80
CA LEU A 263 -3.07 -2.02 -7.61
C LEU A 263 -4.47 -2.60 -7.84
N VAL A 264 -5.39 -1.84 -8.44
CA VAL A 264 -6.75 -2.33 -8.72
C VAL A 264 -6.71 -3.54 -9.66
N ARG A 265 -5.91 -3.48 -10.73
CA ARG A 265 -5.71 -4.61 -11.66
C ARG A 265 -5.14 -5.84 -10.93
N ALA A 266 -4.17 -5.65 -10.04
CA ALA A 266 -3.58 -6.73 -9.26
C ALA A 266 -4.60 -7.38 -8.31
N LEU A 267 -5.38 -6.59 -7.57
CA LEU A 267 -6.40 -7.12 -6.67
C LEU A 267 -7.54 -7.83 -7.43
N ASP A 268 -8.01 -7.26 -8.55
CA ASP A 268 -8.99 -7.91 -9.42
C ASP A 268 -8.43 -9.23 -10.00
N TYR A 269 -7.15 -9.28 -10.38
CA TYR A 269 -6.49 -10.50 -10.84
C TYR A 269 -6.46 -11.60 -9.76
N ILE A 270 -6.09 -11.25 -8.52
CA ILE A 270 -6.10 -12.17 -7.37
C ILE A 270 -7.50 -12.75 -7.15
N LEU A 271 -8.53 -11.89 -7.20
CA LEU A 271 -9.92 -12.31 -7.03
C LEU A 271 -10.35 -13.29 -8.15
N LYS A 272 -9.96 -13.02 -9.40
CA LYS A 272 -10.27 -13.89 -10.55
C LYS A 272 -9.56 -15.24 -10.52
N LEU A 273 -8.34 -15.30 -9.95
CA LEU A 273 -7.61 -16.56 -9.86
C LEU A 273 -8.36 -17.63 -9.04
N ALA A 274 -9.05 -17.19 -7.98
CA ALA A 274 -9.87 -18.08 -7.15
C ALA A 274 -11.06 -18.67 -7.92
N ASP A 275 -11.63 -17.92 -8.86
CA ASP A 275 -12.79 -18.30 -9.66
C ASP A 275 -12.41 -19.01 -10.99
N SER A 276 -11.11 -19.11 -11.30
CA SER A 276 -10.61 -19.73 -12.54
C SER A 276 -10.56 -21.26 -12.46
N ASP A 277 -10.45 -21.94 -13.60
CA ASP A 277 -10.24 -23.41 -13.68
C ASP A 277 -9.00 -23.88 -12.91
N LYS A 278 -8.07 -22.96 -12.61
CA LYS A 278 -6.86 -23.23 -11.83
C LYS A 278 -7.09 -23.19 -10.31
N GLY A 279 -8.15 -22.52 -9.84
CA GLY A 279 -8.62 -22.52 -8.46
C GLY A 279 -7.62 -22.02 -7.41
N LEU A 280 -6.67 -21.14 -7.78
CA LEU A 280 -5.66 -20.64 -6.83
C LEU A 280 -6.29 -19.60 -5.90
N VAL A 281 -6.41 -19.94 -4.62
CA VAL A 281 -6.95 -19.05 -3.59
C VAL A 281 -5.79 -18.42 -2.83
N ALA A 282 -5.71 -17.09 -2.83
CA ALA A 282 -4.77 -16.36 -1.98
C ALA A 282 -5.25 -16.36 -0.51
N ASP A 283 -4.32 -16.46 0.42
CA ASP A 283 -4.60 -16.38 1.86
C ASP A 283 -4.15 -15.06 2.45
N VAL A 284 -2.98 -14.58 1.99
CA VAL A 284 -2.31 -13.40 2.51
C VAL A 284 -1.82 -12.54 1.35
N ILE A 285 -1.92 -11.21 1.49
CA ILE A 285 -1.29 -10.22 0.62
C ILE A 285 -0.28 -9.44 1.46
N SER A 286 0.99 -9.45 1.03
CA SER A 286 2.06 -8.60 1.55
C SER A 286 2.37 -7.52 0.52
N MET A 287 2.26 -6.25 0.91
CA MET A 287 2.50 -5.12 0.02
C MET A 287 3.37 -4.04 0.68
N SER A 288 4.65 -4.01 0.34
CA SER A 288 5.63 -3.09 0.93
C SER A 288 5.74 -1.78 0.16
N MET A 289 4.60 -1.16 -0.11
CA MET A 289 4.49 0.10 -0.86
C MET A 289 3.19 0.82 -0.54
N GLY A 290 3.07 2.07 -0.97
CA GLY A 290 1.86 2.86 -0.77
C GLY A 290 1.74 4.02 -1.73
N GLY A 291 0.62 4.72 -1.66
CA GLY A 291 0.34 5.87 -2.49
C GLY A 291 -0.87 6.65 -1.98
N LEU A 292 -1.63 7.18 -2.93
CA LEU A 292 -2.71 8.11 -2.66
C LEU A 292 -4.05 7.41 -2.49
N ALA A 293 -4.97 8.08 -1.81
CA ALA A 293 -6.33 7.60 -1.68
C ALA A 293 -6.96 7.40 -3.07
N SER A 294 -7.72 6.31 -3.24
CA SER A 294 -8.51 6.03 -4.44
C SER A 294 -9.81 5.34 -4.05
N LYS A 295 -10.90 5.75 -4.69
CA LYS A 295 -12.21 5.15 -4.50
C LYS A 295 -12.21 3.69 -4.97
N GLU A 296 -11.53 3.39 -6.06
CA GLU A 296 -11.40 2.02 -6.56
C GLU A 296 -10.47 1.16 -5.71
N TRP A 297 -9.46 1.73 -5.04
CA TRP A 297 -8.69 0.99 -4.03
C TRP A 297 -9.58 0.55 -2.87
N ALA A 298 -10.43 1.45 -2.35
CA ALA A 298 -11.37 1.09 -1.29
C ALA A 298 -12.30 -0.06 -1.75
N ARG A 299 -12.86 0.01 -2.96
CA ARG A 299 -13.67 -1.08 -3.53
C ARG A 299 -12.90 -2.41 -3.57
N ALA A 300 -11.73 -2.41 -4.17
CA ALA A 300 -10.94 -3.63 -4.37
C ALA A 300 -10.50 -4.24 -3.03
N VAL A 301 -10.01 -3.42 -2.10
CA VAL A 301 -9.66 -3.84 -0.72
C VAL A 301 -10.86 -4.42 0.02
N ASN A 302 -12.04 -3.80 -0.10
CA ASN A 302 -13.27 -4.35 0.50
C ASN A 302 -13.56 -5.77 -0.02
N GLN A 303 -13.39 -6.02 -1.32
CA GLN A 303 -13.63 -7.33 -1.92
C GLN A 303 -12.60 -8.39 -1.49
N ILE A 304 -11.32 -8.02 -1.40
CA ILE A 304 -10.24 -8.87 -0.87
C ILE A 304 -10.57 -9.32 0.56
N TYR A 305 -10.96 -8.37 1.42
CA TYR A 305 -11.38 -8.64 2.79
C TYR A 305 -12.62 -9.54 2.85
N ASP A 306 -13.65 -9.26 2.06
CA ASP A 306 -14.87 -10.05 2.02
C ASP A 306 -14.62 -11.48 1.53
N LYS A 307 -13.60 -11.70 0.68
CA LYS A 307 -13.14 -13.02 0.24
C LYS A 307 -12.27 -13.75 1.27
N GLY A 308 -11.95 -13.13 2.40
CA GLY A 308 -11.21 -13.77 3.48
C GLY A 308 -9.69 -13.75 3.30
N ILE A 309 -9.17 -12.83 2.49
CA ILE A 309 -7.75 -12.67 2.20
C ILE A 309 -7.19 -11.62 3.16
N PHE A 310 -6.22 -12.00 4.00
CA PHE A 310 -5.58 -11.09 4.95
C PHE A 310 -4.60 -10.18 4.21
N MET A 311 -4.79 -8.86 4.28
CA MET A 311 -3.90 -7.90 3.61
C MET A 311 -3.15 -7.05 4.63
N VAL A 312 -1.83 -6.99 4.47
CA VAL A 312 -0.94 -6.11 5.24
C VAL A 312 -0.11 -5.25 4.29
N THR A 313 -0.02 -3.96 4.60
CA THR A 313 0.73 -3.00 3.80
C THR A 313 1.62 -2.11 4.64
N ALA A 314 2.74 -1.67 4.07
CA ALA A 314 3.65 -0.73 4.73
C ALA A 314 2.92 0.54 5.16
N ALA A 315 3.13 0.98 6.40
CA ALA A 315 2.56 2.22 6.93
C ALA A 315 3.04 3.47 6.18
N GLY A 316 4.16 3.37 5.45
CA GLY A 316 4.85 4.49 4.82
C GLY A 316 6.12 4.86 5.57
N ASN A 317 6.94 5.73 4.98
CA ASN A 317 8.15 6.23 5.59
C ASN A 317 8.24 7.76 5.42
N ASN A 318 8.89 8.41 6.38
CA ASN A 318 9.08 9.85 6.38
C ASN A 318 10.54 10.26 6.58
N MET A 319 10.80 11.50 6.19
CA MET A 319 12.02 12.23 6.50
C MET A 319 11.64 13.50 7.24
N GLY A 320 12.32 13.72 8.38
CA GLY A 320 12.03 14.78 9.33
C GLY A 320 11.82 16.15 8.69
N GLY A 321 10.57 16.65 8.77
CA GLY A 321 10.20 17.98 8.27
C GLY A 321 9.99 18.10 6.76
N LYS A 322 10.00 16.99 6.01
CA LYS A 322 9.99 17.01 4.53
C LYS A 322 8.86 16.23 3.91
N THR A 323 8.48 15.12 4.53
CA THR A 323 7.41 14.27 4.03
C THR A 323 6.39 13.97 5.11
N PRO A 324 5.12 13.76 4.71
CA PRO A 324 4.05 13.22 5.55
C PRO A 324 4.46 12.10 6.51
N THR A 325 4.09 12.22 7.79
CA THR A 325 4.42 11.24 8.84
C THR A 325 3.30 10.25 9.12
N HIS A 326 2.08 10.53 8.64
CA HIS A 326 0.92 9.66 8.83
C HIS A 326 0.91 8.44 7.90
N LEU A 327 0.12 7.44 8.29
CA LEU A 327 -0.18 6.26 7.47
C LEU A 327 -0.52 6.66 6.03
N VAL A 328 0.02 5.93 5.05
CA VAL A 328 -0.28 6.07 3.61
C VAL A 328 -1.39 5.10 3.17
N TYR A 329 -2.01 5.32 2.01
CA TYR A 329 -2.94 4.32 1.45
C TYR A 329 -2.16 3.19 0.75
N PRO A 330 -2.65 1.94 0.76
CA PRO A 330 -3.91 1.47 1.35
C PRO A 330 -3.83 1.15 2.87
N ALA A 331 -2.70 1.36 3.54
CA ALA A 331 -2.53 1.04 4.98
C ALA A 331 -3.55 1.76 5.89
N ARG A 332 -4.07 2.90 5.45
CA ARG A 332 -5.13 3.65 6.16
C ARG A 332 -6.51 2.98 6.16
N PHE A 333 -6.75 1.99 5.30
CA PHE A 333 -8.04 1.31 5.23
C PHE A 333 -8.24 0.37 6.43
N ASN A 334 -9.43 0.36 7.01
CA ASN A 334 -9.78 -0.44 8.18
C ASN A 334 -9.59 -1.94 7.93
N ARG A 335 -9.83 -2.38 6.69
CA ARG A 335 -9.71 -3.76 6.24
C ARG A 335 -8.29 -4.17 5.84
N VAL A 336 -7.32 -3.28 6.04
CA VAL A 336 -5.89 -3.53 5.85
C VAL A 336 -5.18 -3.43 7.20
N VAL A 337 -4.18 -4.27 7.43
CA VAL A 337 -3.27 -4.10 8.56
C VAL A 337 -2.14 -3.16 8.15
N ALA A 338 -1.96 -2.06 8.88
CA ALA A 338 -0.84 -1.15 8.66
C ALA A 338 0.41 -1.66 9.39
N ALA A 339 1.49 -1.91 8.65
CA ALA A 339 2.76 -2.35 9.22
C ALA A 339 3.62 -1.15 9.64
N CYS A 340 3.64 -0.84 10.93
CA CYS A 340 4.53 0.14 11.54
C CYS A 340 5.89 -0.46 11.90
N GLY A 341 6.86 0.38 12.21
CA GLY A 341 8.22 -0.04 12.54
C GLY A 341 8.56 0.04 14.02
N VAL A 342 9.25 -0.98 14.52
CA VAL A 342 9.85 -1.01 15.87
C VAL A 342 11.32 -1.40 15.81
N THR A 343 12.17 -0.66 16.52
CA THR A 343 13.62 -0.83 16.47
C THR A 343 14.11 -2.03 17.29
N TYR A 344 15.41 -2.35 17.19
CA TYR A 344 16.05 -3.40 17.97
C TYR A 344 15.82 -3.27 19.49
N ASN A 345 15.82 -2.05 20.04
CA ASN A 345 15.56 -1.83 21.47
C ASN A 345 14.06 -1.74 21.82
N GLN A 346 13.18 -2.10 20.89
CA GLN A 346 11.73 -1.99 21.02
C GLN A 346 11.20 -0.54 21.14
N ASP A 347 12.02 0.44 20.76
CA ASP A 347 11.58 1.84 20.61
C ASP A 347 10.87 2.06 19.26
N GLN A 348 10.04 3.10 19.18
CA GLN A 348 9.41 3.53 17.94
C GLN A 348 10.43 3.79 16.82
N TYR A 349 10.10 3.40 15.58
CA TYR A 349 10.90 3.73 14.41
C TYR A 349 10.67 5.19 13.97
N TYR A 350 10.77 6.13 14.91
CA TYR A 350 10.58 7.54 14.68
C TYR A 350 11.34 8.36 15.73
N ARG A 351 11.94 9.47 15.30
CA ARG A 351 12.55 10.48 16.16
C ARG A 351 12.10 11.85 15.71
N ASN A 352 11.71 12.71 16.64
CA ASN A 352 11.32 14.09 16.31
C ASN A 352 12.56 14.93 15.99
N ILE A 353 13.11 14.75 14.80
CA ILE A 353 14.29 15.45 14.29
C ILE A 353 14.00 16.00 12.90
N LEU A 354 14.72 17.04 12.50
CA LEU A 354 14.80 17.47 11.11
C LEU A 354 15.96 16.75 10.43
N GLY A 355 15.76 16.26 9.21
CA GLY A 355 16.84 15.56 8.51
C GLY A 355 16.42 14.74 7.30
N PHE A 356 17.35 13.90 6.86
CA PHE A 356 17.16 12.92 5.78
C PHE A 356 17.16 11.48 6.31
N GLU A 357 17.14 11.32 7.64
CA GLU A 357 17.04 10.00 8.26
C GLU A 357 15.66 9.43 7.99
N MET A 358 15.63 8.22 7.44
CA MET A 358 14.38 7.51 7.17
C MET A 358 13.77 7.02 8.48
N MET A 359 12.49 7.32 8.65
CA MET A 359 11.67 6.93 9.79
C MET A 359 10.37 6.30 9.29
N GLY A 360 9.72 5.49 10.12
CA GLY A 360 8.43 4.89 9.81
C GLY A 360 7.28 5.87 10.03
N ASN A 361 6.26 5.75 9.20
CA ASN A 361 5.01 6.47 9.40
C ASN A 361 4.16 5.78 10.48
N PHE A 362 3.34 6.58 11.12
CA PHE A 362 2.44 6.18 12.19
C PHE A 362 1.29 7.17 12.27
N GLY A 363 0.19 6.75 12.88
CA GLY A 363 -0.96 7.62 13.10
C GLY A 363 -1.68 8.07 11.83
N PRO A 364 -2.73 8.88 11.99
CA PRO A 364 -3.21 9.40 13.27
C PRO A 364 -3.92 8.34 14.11
N ASP A 365 -4.04 8.61 15.41
CA ASP A 365 -4.45 7.64 16.44
C ASP A 365 -5.75 6.90 16.08
N ARG A 366 -6.73 7.59 15.47
CA ARG A 366 -7.99 6.98 15.03
C ARG A 366 -7.78 5.80 14.07
N LEU A 367 -6.72 5.79 13.28
CA LEU A 367 -6.42 4.73 12.31
C LEU A 367 -5.47 3.65 12.88
N MET A 368 -4.87 3.88 14.05
CA MET A 368 -3.91 2.93 14.63
C MET A 368 -4.56 1.66 15.19
N HIS A 369 -5.88 1.62 15.29
CA HIS A 369 -6.62 0.44 15.72
C HIS A 369 -6.50 -0.75 14.74
N THR A 370 -6.00 -0.55 13.52
CA THR A 370 -5.71 -1.62 12.56
C THR A 370 -4.22 -1.78 12.29
N ALA A 371 -3.38 -1.01 12.98
CA ALA A 371 -1.94 -1.03 12.83
C ALA A 371 -1.28 -2.02 13.80
N MET A 372 -0.10 -2.50 13.40
CA MET A 372 0.77 -3.35 14.21
C MET A 372 2.22 -3.05 13.86
N ALA A 373 3.12 -3.11 14.84
CA ALA A 373 4.54 -2.93 14.59
C ALA A 373 5.29 -4.26 14.40
N ALA A 374 6.27 -4.26 13.49
CA ALA A 374 7.27 -5.31 13.37
C ALA A 374 8.67 -4.72 13.16
N TYR A 375 9.70 -5.56 13.26
CA TYR A 375 11.05 -5.11 13.54
C TYR A 375 11.76 -4.47 12.33
N THR A 376 12.27 -3.26 12.51
CA THR A 376 12.99 -2.44 11.52
C THR A 376 13.62 -1.24 12.25
N PRO A 377 14.76 -0.69 11.81
CA PRO A 377 15.61 -1.09 10.70
C PRO A 377 16.72 -2.04 11.17
N ASN A 378 17.82 -2.16 10.42
CA ASN A 378 18.97 -2.99 10.73
C ASN A 378 18.69 -4.51 10.68
N ILE A 379 17.78 -4.95 9.80
CA ILE A 379 17.57 -6.37 9.53
C ILE A 379 18.26 -6.78 8.21
N PRO A 380 18.54 -8.08 7.98
CA PRO A 380 19.10 -8.52 6.71
C PRO A 380 18.19 -8.15 5.53
N TRP A 381 18.81 -7.68 4.45
CA TRP A 381 18.12 -7.23 3.24
C TRP A 381 18.79 -7.83 2.00
N ALA A 382 18.08 -8.70 1.28
CA ALA A 382 18.56 -9.21 0.01
C ALA A 382 18.63 -8.07 -1.01
N LYS A 383 19.80 -7.86 -1.61
CA LYS A 383 19.97 -6.95 -2.75
C LYS A 383 19.73 -7.75 -4.03
N GLY A 384 19.72 -7.06 -5.16
CA GLY A 384 19.52 -7.72 -6.43
C GLY A 384 19.96 -6.85 -7.59
N CYS A 385 19.73 -7.36 -8.80
CA CYS A 385 20.16 -6.72 -10.04
C CYS A 385 21.67 -6.50 -10.10
N CYS A 386 22.41 -7.55 -9.73
CA CYS A 386 23.86 -7.63 -9.68
C CYS A 386 24.31 -9.00 -10.17
N ASP A 387 25.57 -9.12 -10.62
CA ASP A 387 26.15 -10.40 -11.06
C ASP A 387 26.31 -11.41 -9.89
N VAL A 388 26.37 -10.89 -8.66
CA VAL A 388 26.47 -11.69 -7.43
C VAL A 388 25.08 -12.13 -6.98
N LYS A 389 24.90 -13.44 -6.82
CA LYS A 389 23.58 -14.06 -6.56
C LYS A 389 23.21 -14.16 -5.08
N ASP A 390 24.13 -13.91 -4.17
CA ASP A 390 23.96 -14.05 -2.73
C ASP A 390 24.23 -12.74 -1.98
N ILE A 391 24.00 -11.62 -2.65
CA ILE A 391 24.26 -10.30 -2.11
C ILE A 391 23.18 -9.88 -1.11
N PHE A 392 23.60 -9.48 0.08
CA PHE A 392 22.73 -8.93 1.10
C PHE A 392 23.44 -7.84 1.90
N ASP A 393 22.64 -6.96 2.49
CA ASP A 393 23.08 -5.99 3.49
C ASP A 393 22.44 -6.26 4.85
N MET A 394 22.95 -5.59 5.89
CA MET A 394 22.44 -5.68 7.26
C MET A 394 21.66 -4.42 7.70
N ASP A 395 21.50 -3.43 6.83
CA ASP A 395 20.84 -2.15 7.11
C ASP A 395 19.40 -2.09 6.57
N GLY A 396 18.76 -3.23 6.33
CA GLY A 396 17.37 -3.32 5.90
C GLY A 396 16.46 -2.47 6.78
N ALA A 397 15.77 -1.52 6.16
CA ALA A 397 15.07 -0.44 6.84
C ALA A 397 13.64 -0.23 6.28
N GLY A 398 12.94 0.74 6.85
CA GLY A 398 11.60 1.12 6.43
C GLY A 398 10.51 0.19 6.97
N THR A 399 9.27 0.66 6.89
CA THR A 399 8.07 -0.15 7.13
C THR A 399 7.90 -1.28 6.09
N SER A 400 8.61 -1.19 4.95
CA SER A 400 8.78 -2.27 3.98
C SER A 400 9.46 -3.52 4.54
N SER A 401 10.34 -3.36 5.55
CA SER A 401 10.99 -4.47 6.26
C SER A 401 10.07 -5.11 7.31
N ALA A 402 9.15 -4.32 7.90
CA ALA A 402 8.18 -4.77 8.89
C ALA A 402 7.01 -5.56 8.26
N THR A 403 6.50 -5.08 7.13
CA THR A 403 5.37 -5.67 6.38
C THR A 403 5.46 -7.19 6.15
N PRO A 404 6.56 -7.72 5.58
CA PRO A 404 6.68 -9.17 5.30
C PRO A 404 6.71 -10.03 6.57
N GLN A 405 7.13 -9.49 7.72
CA GLN A 405 7.12 -10.22 8.99
C GLN A 405 5.68 -10.47 9.47
N ILE A 406 4.81 -9.46 9.39
CA ILE A 406 3.39 -9.58 9.76
C ILE A 406 2.67 -10.53 8.79
N ALA A 407 2.96 -10.42 7.49
CA ALA A 407 2.42 -11.34 6.48
C ALA A 407 2.85 -12.80 6.74
N ALA A 408 4.12 -13.03 7.09
CA ALA A 408 4.61 -14.34 7.45
C ALA A 408 3.90 -14.89 8.70
N ALA A 409 3.69 -14.07 9.73
CA ALA A 409 2.98 -14.49 10.94
C ALA A 409 1.53 -14.88 10.64
N ALA A 410 0.83 -14.11 9.81
CA ALA A 410 -0.51 -14.43 9.33
C ALA A 410 -0.53 -15.77 8.58
N ALA A 411 0.44 -16.01 7.70
CA ALA A 411 0.55 -17.26 6.95
C ALA A 411 0.81 -18.47 7.88
N LEU A 412 1.69 -18.33 8.87
CA LEU A 412 1.94 -19.36 9.87
C LEU A 412 0.68 -19.67 10.70
N TYR A 413 -0.07 -18.65 11.12
CA TYR A 413 -1.34 -18.83 11.84
C TYR A 413 -2.37 -19.57 11.00
N ILE A 414 -2.53 -19.18 9.72
CA ILE A 414 -3.46 -19.83 8.79
C ILE A 414 -3.08 -21.30 8.58
N ASN A 415 -1.79 -21.60 8.46
CA ASN A 415 -1.30 -22.97 8.30
C ASN A 415 -1.56 -23.81 9.56
N HIS A 416 -1.22 -23.26 10.73
CA HIS A 416 -1.40 -23.93 12.01
C HIS A 416 -2.85 -24.32 12.28
N TYR A 417 -3.80 -23.40 12.01
CA TYR A 417 -5.24 -23.59 12.21
C TYR A 417 -6.00 -23.92 10.93
N LYS A 418 -5.34 -24.44 9.90
CA LYS A 418 -5.95 -24.70 8.59
C LYS A 418 -7.25 -25.52 8.69
N LYS A 419 -7.26 -26.53 9.56
CA LYS A 419 -8.40 -27.46 9.70
C LYS A 419 -9.63 -26.78 10.29
N GLU A 420 -9.42 -25.81 11.17
CA GLU A 420 -10.43 -25.01 11.84
C GLU A 420 -10.89 -23.87 10.91
N LEU A 421 -9.93 -23.15 10.32
CA LEU A 421 -10.17 -21.99 9.47
C LEU A 421 -10.86 -22.32 8.14
N LYS A 422 -10.85 -23.58 7.69
CA LYS A 422 -11.64 -24.00 6.53
C LYS A 422 -13.15 -23.75 6.69
N TYR A 423 -13.65 -23.64 7.93
CA TYR A 423 -15.04 -23.31 8.23
C TYR A 423 -15.29 -21.80 8.39
N PHE A 424 -14.23 -20.98 8.36
CA PHE A 424 -14.32 -19.53 8.45
C PHE A 424 -14.41 -18.98 7.03
N THR A 425 -15.62 -18.55 6.65
CA THR A 425 -15.87 -18.01 5.31
C THR A 425 -15.71 -16.50 5.27
N GLY A 426 -15.05 -16.01 4.22
CA GLY A 426 -14.90 -14.58 3.94
C GLY A 426 -14.18 -13.84 5.07
N TRP A 427 -14.64 -12.63 5.39
CA TRP A 427 -14.04 -11.74 6.39
C TRP A 427 -13.70 -12.37 7.74
N ARG A 428 -14.44 -13.42 8.16
CA ARG A 428 -14.20 -14.10 9.44
C ARG A 428 -12.82 -14.72 9.52
N LYS A 429 -12.27 -15.20 8.39
CA LYS A 429 -10.90 -15.72 8.34
C LYS A 429 -9.89 -14.61 8.62
N VAL A 430 -10.08 -13.44 8.02
CA VAL A 430 -9.24 -12.25 8.25
C VAL A 430 -9.30 -11.82 9.71
N GLU A 431 -10.50 -11.73 10.29
CA GLU A 431 -10.64 -11.30 11.68
C GLU A 431 -10.13 -12.33 12.69
N ALA A 432 -10.17 -13.64 12.39
CA ALA A 432 -9.53 -14.64 13.24
C ALA A 432 -8.02 -14.43 13.31
N VAL A 433 -7.38 -14.18 12.17
CA VAL A 433 -5.94 -13.86 12.09
C VAL A 433 -5.64 -12.55 12.82
N ARG A 434 -6.40 -11.47 12.55
CA ARG A 434 -6.24 -10.17 13.22
C ARG A 434 -6.40 -10.31 14.74
N TYR A 435 -7.44 -11.00 15.19
CA TYR A 435 -7.69 -11.22 16.60
C TYR A 435 -6.52 -11.92 17.29
N ALA A 436 -5.99 -12.99 16.70
CA ALA A 436 -4.84 -13.70 17.25
C ALA A 436 -3.58 -12.84 17.29
N LEU A 437 -3.21 -12.22 16.15
CA LEU A 437 -2.02 -11.36 16.09
C LEU A 437 -2.14 -10.17 17.06
N PHE A 438 -3.27 -9.48 17.08
CA PHE A 438 -3.49 -8.29 17.92
C PHE A 438 -3.54 -8.64 19.40
N THR A 439 -4.15 -9.77 19.76
CA THR A 439 -4.22 -10.21 21.16
C THR A 439 -2.84 -10.63 21.66
N ALA A 440 -2.07 -11.36 20.85
CA ALA A 440 -0.70 -11.78 21.22
C ALA A 440 0.27 -10.62 21.35
N ALA A 441 0.09 -9.57 20.53
CA ALA A 441 0.94 -8.39 20.56
C ALA A 441 0.71 -7.47 21.79
N ASN A 442 -0.41 -7.66 22.51
CA ASN A 442 -0.91 -6.74 23.52
C ASN A 442 -0.29 -6.92 24.93
N ASP A 443 0.87 -7.57 25.06
CA ASP A 443 1.64 -7.60 26.32
C ASP A 443 2.68 -6.47 26.39
N ILE A 444 2.20 -5.23 26.25
CA ILE A 444 3.03 -4.03 26.47
C ILE A 444 2.77 -3.52 27.89
N ASN A 445 3.32 -4.24 28.86
CA ASN A 445 3.64 -3.69 30.17
C ASN A 445 4.91 -2.81 30.15
N ASN A 446 5.47 -2.48 28.97
CA ASN A 446 6.84 -1.97 28.84
C ASN A 446 7.09 -0.81 27.86
N THR A 447 6.08 -0.18 27.27
CA THR A 447 6.33 1.06 26.48
C THR A 447 5.34 2.14 26.90
N GLY A 448 5.85 3.36 27.07
CA GLY A 448 5.18 4.46 27.79
C GLY A 448 3.85 4.94 27.19
N ALA A 449 3.43 6.14 27.62
CA ALA A 449 2.10 6.71 27.36
C ALA A 449 1.66 6.80 25.88
N ASP A 450 2.57 6.63 24.91
CA ASP A 450 2.31 6.78 23.47
C ASP A 450 2.41 5.46 22.66
N SER A 451 2.42 4.28 23.30
CA SER A 451 2.55 2.98 22.62
C SER A 451 1.58 2.79 21.45
N PHE A 452 0.29 3.06 21.67
CA PHE A 452 -0.76 2.87 20.66
C PHE A 452 -0.55 3.75 19.41
N LYS A 453 0.00 4.96 19.59
CA LYS A 453 0.26 5.90 18.50
C LYS A 453 1.30 5.39 17.51
N TYR A 454 2.33 4.68 17.98
CA TYR A 454 3.43 4.19 17.13
C TYR A 454 3.31 2.71 16.77
N PHE A 455 2.66 1.92 17.62
CA PHE A 455 2.60 0.47 17.49
C PHE A 455 1.20 -0.08 17.24
N GLY A 456 0.15 0.75 17.34
CA GLY A 456 -1.24 0.30 17.19
C GLY A 456 -1.58 -0.79 18.19
N GLN A 457 -1.90 -1.97 17.68
CA GLN A 457 -2.25 -3.16 18.46
C GLN A 457 -1.06 -3.83 19.16
N GLY A 458 0.15 -3.31 18.97
CA GLY A 458 1.36 -3.75 19.67
C GLY A 458 2.44 -4.26 18.73
N ILE A 459 3.44 -4.91 19.30
CA ILE A 459 4.59 -5.46 18.58
C ILE A 459 4.31 -6.93 18.26
N LEU A 460 4.56 -7.34 17.02
CA LEU A 460 4.33 -8.70 16.54
C LEU A 460 4.99 -9.77 17.44
N LYS A 461 4.19 -10.76 17.86
CA LYS A 461 4.61 -11.98 18.57
C LYS A 461 3.99 -13.22 17.92
N ALA A 462 4.68 -13.75 16.90
CA ALA A 462 4.13 -14.76 16.01
C ALA A 462 3.89 -16.11 16.71
N LYS A 463 4.76 -16.53 17.63
CA LYS A 463 4.61 -17.81 18.33
C LYS A 463 3.48 -17.75 19.34
N ASP A 464 3.37 -16.64 20.07
CA ASP A 464 2.29 -16.42 21.03
C ASP A 464 0.93 -16.36 20.32
N ALA A 465 0.86 -15.79 19.11
CA ALA A 465 -0.36 -15.80 18.31
C ALA A 465 -0.83 -17.22 17.95
N LEU A 466 0.07 -18.20 17.80
CA LEU A 466 -0.31 -19.59 17.54
C LEU A 466 -1.01 -20.24 18.75
N ASP A 467 -0.82 -19.72 19.97
CA ASP A 467 -1.49 -20.23 21.17
C ASP A 467 -2.93 -19.71 21.31
N ILE A 468 -3.38 -18.84 20.38
CA ILE A 468 -4.71 -18.24 20.37
C ILE A 468 -5.59 -18.94 19.34
N ALA A 469 -6.41 -19.88 19.82
CA ALA A 469 -7.34 -20.62 18.98
C ALA A 469 -8.37 -19.71 18.29
N PRO A 470 -8.74 -19.98 17.02
CA PRO A 470 -9.73 -19.20 16.29
C PRO A 470 -11.12 -19.38 16.91
N ASP A 471 -11.78 -18.26 17.26
CA ASP A 471 -13.08 -18.25 17.93
C ASP A 471 -14.03 -17.26 17.26
N LEU A 472 -15.06 -17.78 16.59
CA LEU A 472 -16.07 -16.99 15.88
C LEU A 472 -16.85 -16.02 16.78
N THR A 473 -16.95 -16.29 18.08
CA THR A 473 -17.74 -15.47 19.01
C THR A 473 -17.04 -14.16 19.37
N LYS A 474 -15.73 -14.06 19.10
CA LYS A 474 -14.91 -12.90 19.40
C LYS A 474 -14.67 -11.96 18.21
N LEU A 475 -15.18 -12.32 17.03
CA LEU A 475 -14.88 -11.60 15.79
C LEU A 475 -15.95 -10.57 15.48
N ALA A 476 -15.51 -9.36 15.12
CA ALA A 476 -16.36 -8.30 14.61
C ALA A 476 -15.92 -7.95 13.19
N MET A 477 -16.88 -7.73 12.30
CA MET A 477 -16.57 -7.31 10.94
C MET A 477 -16.02 -5.88 10.95
N SER A 478 -14.88 -5.68 10.31
CA SER A 478 -14.31 -4.36 10.09
C SER A 478 -15.24 -3.51 9.20
N PRO A 479 -15.41 -2.21 9.50
CA PRO A 479 -16.23 -1.32 8.69
C PRO A 479 -15.85 -1.35 7.21
N VAL A 480 -16.83 -1.15 6.33
CA VAL A 480 -16.58 -1.01 4.90
C VAL A 480 -15.78 0.27 4.67
N ASP A 481 -14.65 0.15 3.98
CA ASP A 481 -13.80 1.28 3.66
C ASP A 481 -14.43 2.16 2.58
N LYS A 482 -14.38 3.47 2.82
CA LYS A 482 -14.76 4.51 1.87
C LYS A 482 -13.69 5.60 1.91
N VAL A 483 -13.39 6.17 0.76
CA VAL A 483 -12.56 7.38 0.72
C VAL A 483 -13.48 8.60 0.86
N SER A 484 -13.36 9.30 1.97
CA SER A 484 -14.12 10.51 2.24
C SER A 484 -13.33 11.46 3.12
N PHE A 485 -13.44 12.77 2.88
CA PHE A 485 -12.88 13.81 3.72
C PHE A 485 -14.04 14.61 4.30
N PRO A 486 -14.32 14.55 5.61
CA PRO A 486 -15.48 15.20 6.23
C PRO A 486 -15.48 16.73 6.22
N LEU A 487 -14.79 17.39 5.29
CA LEU A 487 -14.78 18.83 5.10
C LEU A 487 -16.15 19.39 4.71
N PHE A 488 -16.98 18.61 4.01
CA PHE A 488 -18.17 19.14 3.34
C PHE A 488 -19.50 18.60 3.86
N GLN A 489 -19.54 17.81 4.95
CA GLN A 489 -20.80 17.31 5.52
C GLN A 489 -21.79 18.45 5.88
N VAL A 490 -21.27 19.66 6.15
CA VAL A 490 -22.07 20.88 6.36
C VAL A 490 -22.73 21.41 5.07
N LEU A 491 -22.10 21.22 3.90
CA LEU A 491 -22.65 21.56 2.59
C LEU A 491 -23.67 20.54 2.09
N PHE A 492 -23.49 19.26 2.44
CA PHE A 492 -24.41 18.18 2.10
C PHE A 492 -25.81 18.39 2.69
N MET A 493 -25.93 19.00 3.88
CA MET A 493 -27.23 19.35 4.46
C MET A 493 -27.99 20.41 3.64
N ALA A 494 -27.34 21.09 2.68
CA ALA A 494 -27.90 22.23 1.97
C ALA A 494 -28.22 21.98 0.47
N LYS A 495 -27.84 20.86 -0.16
CA LYS A 495 -27.96 20.68 -1.64
C LYS A 495 -28.34 19.28 -2.13
N ALA A 496 -28.82 19.21 -3.38
CA ALA A 496 -29.41 18.04 -4.05
C ALA A 496 -28.38 17.03 -4.63
N ALA A 497 -28.85 15.81 -4.95
CA ALA A 497 -28.05 14.65 -5.38
C ALA A 497 -27.11 14.84 -6.60
N SER A 498 -27.34 15.82 -7.49
CA SER A 498 -26.43 16.10 -8.61
C SER A 498 -25.09 16.70 -8.18
N ASP A 499 -25.02 17.29 -6.99
CA ASP A 499 -23.78 17.83 -6.41
C ASP A 499 -22.96 16.76 -5.70
N GLU A 500 -23.57 15.65 -5.25
CA GLU A 500 -22.91 14.63 -4.43
C GLU A 500 -21.66 14.03 -5.10
N SER A 501 -21.74 13.62 -6.38
CA SER A 501 -20.58 13.07 -7.08
C SER A 501 -19.42 14.07 -7.24
N LYS A 502 -19.74 15.36 -7.43
CA LYS A 502 -18.71 16.40 -7.54
C LYS A 502 -18.06 16.66 -6.20
N MET A 503 -18.85 16.65 -5.13
CA MET A 503 -18.36 16.74 -3.77
C MET A 503 -17.47 15.55 -3.39
N GLU A 504 -17.79 14.34 -3.83
CA GLU A 504 -16.89 13.18 -3.67
C GLU A 504 -15.55 13.40 -4.38
N MET A 505 -15.56 13.91 -5.61
CA MET A 505 -14.33 14.23 -6.36
C MET A 505 -13.48 15.29 -5.64
N TYR A 506 -14.08 16.36 -5.12
CA TYR A 506 -13.35 17.36 -4.34
C TYR A 506 -12.75 16.78 -3.05
N GLN A 507 -13.48 15.91 -2.34
CA GLN A 507 -12.96 15.26 -1.13
C GLN A 507 -11.75 14.38 -1.45
N LEU A 508 -11.86 13.60 -2.52
CA LEU A 508 -10.78 12.73 -2.94
C LEU A 508 -9.55 13.56 -3.34
N GLU A 509 -9.73 14.60 -4.15
CA GLU A 509 -8.66 15.49 -4.56
C GLU A 509 -7.93 16.10 -3.35
N ILE A 510 -8.68 16.60 -2.35
CA ILE A 510 -8.09 17.15 -1.12
C ILE A 510 -7.32 16.10 -0.34
N LEU A 511 -7.84 14.88 -0.20
CA LEU A 511 -7.12 13.79 0.47
C LEU A 511 -5.80 13.48 -0.23
N GLN A 512 -5.80 13.42 -1.55
CA GLN A 512 -4.59 13.16 -2.32
C GLN A 512 -3.58 14.32 -2.18
N LEU A 513 -4.04 15.57 -2.16
CA LEU A 513 -3.17 16.72 -1.89
C LEU A 513 -2.57 16.67 -0.48
N MET A 514 -3.37 16.35 0.53
CA MET A 514 -2.92 16.22 1.92
C MET A 514 -1.91 15.08 2.10
N SER A 515 -2.17 13.91 1.51
CA SER A 515 -1.30 12.74 1.63
C SER A 515 0.10 12.96 1.02
N ASN A 516 0.28 14.00 0.20
CA ASN A 516 1.55 14.35 -0.44
C ASN A 516 2.15 15.67 0.05
N ASN A 517 1.51 16.37 0.98
CA ASN A 517 1.94 17.69 1.40
C ASN A 517 2.09 17.74 2.93
N TYR A 518 3.34 17.82 3.37
CA TYR A 518 3.70 17.90 4.79
C TYR A 518 3.12 19.14 5.47
N GLU A 519 3.05 20.29 4.78
CA GLU A 519 2.46 21.52 5.34
C GLU A 519 0.95 21.36 5.58
N LEU A 520 0.22 20.77 4.62
CA LEU A 520 -1.20 20.48 4.81
C LEU A 520 -1.43 19.51 5.97
N GLN A 521 -0.57 18.50 6.15
CA GLN A 521 -0.64 17.62 7.32
C GLN A 521 -0.33 18.34 8.62
N LEU A 522 0.65 19.25 8.65
CA LEU A 522 0.94 20.05 9.84
C LEU A 522 -0.25 20.93 10.24
N ILE A 523 -0.95 21.53 9.27
CA ILE A 523 -2.17 22.32 9.55
C ILE A 523 -3.27 21.42 10.11
N MET A 524 -3.42 20.20 9.59
CA MET A 524 -4.38 19.22 10.10
C MET A 524 -3.98 18.64 11.47
N GLY A 525 -2.70 18.65 11.81
CA GLY A 525 -2.18 18.01 13.02
C GLY A 525 -2.50 16.52 13.02
N ASN A 526 -3.10 16.02 14.11
CA ASN A 526 -3.64 14.65 14.19
C ASN A 526 -5.15 14.58 13.89
N GLN A 527 -5.75 15.66 13.40
CA GLN A 527 -7.18 15.68 13.08
C GLN A 527 -7.43 14.97 11.75
N GLU A 528 -8.45 14.11 11.74
CA GLU A 528 -8.90 13.38 10.54
C GLU A 528 -10.12 14.04 9.88
N SER A 529 -10.66 15.07 10.52
CA SER A 529 -11.77 15.87 10.01
C SER A 529 -11.38 17.33 10.03
N PHE A 530 -11.61 18.01 8.92
CA PHE A 530 -11.46 19.46 8.85
C PHE A 530 -12.39 20.17 9.84
N LEU A 531 -13.54 19.60 10.18
CA LEU A 531 -14.48 20.23 11.10
C LEU A 531 -13.91 20.36 12.52
N ASP A 532 -12.94 19.51 12.87
CA ASP A 532 -12.28 19.49 14.18
C ASP A 532 -11.19 20.57 14.30
N LEU A 533 -10.86 21.27 13.20
CA LEU A 533 -9.92 22.39 13.22
C LEU A 533 -10.53 23.65 13.82
N ASP A 534 -9.70 24.43 14.51
CA ASP A 534 -10.06 25.80 14.87
C ASP A 534 -10.21 26.70 13.63
N THR A 535 -10.88 27.85 13.79
CA THR A 535 -11.16 28.78 12.69
C THR A 535 -9.90 29.29 11.97
N ALA A 536 -8.79 29.49 12.66
CA ALA A 536 -7.55 29.97 12.05
C ALA A 536 -6.90 28.86 11.22
N SER A 537 -6.83 27.65 11.76
CA SER A 537 -6.33 26.45 11.09
C SER A 537 -7.18 26.11 9.86
N LYS A 538 -8.51 26.27 9.92
CA LYS A 538 -9.42 26.15 8.77
C LYS A 538 -9.09 27.12 7.65
N LYS A 539 -8.85 28.40 7.97
CA LYS A 539 -8.45 29.43 6.99
C LYS A 539 -7.13 29.06 6.32
N ASN A 540 -6.11 28.77 7.13
CA ASN A 540 -4.78 28.39 6.63
C ASN A 540 -4.85 27.16 5.73
N PHE A 541 -5.65 26.15 6.09
CA PHE A 541 -5.83 24.94 5.29
C PHE A 541 -6.45 25.25 3.92
N ILE A 542 -7.52 26.06 3.90
CA ILE A 542 -8.18 26.45 2.65
C ILE A 542 -7.26 27.33 1.80
N ASP A 543 -6.55 28.29 2.39
CA ASP A 543 -5.61 29.16 1.69
C ASP A 543 -4.47 28.35 1.07
N ALA A 544 -3.93 27.37 1.80
CA ALA A 544 -2.90 26.46 1.30
C ALA A 544 -3.40 25.60 0.13
N LEU A 545 -4.64 25.10 0.18
CA LEU A 545 -5.26 24.39 -0.95
C LEU A 545 -5.46 25.30 -2.15
N ILE A 546 -5.94 26.53 -1.94
CA ILE A 546 -6.14 27.51 -3.01
C ILE A 546 -4.81 27.90 -3.68
N GLY A 547 -3.76 28.06 -2.87
CA GLY A 547 -2.41 28.40 -3.33
C GLY A 547 -1.64 27.24 -3.96
N SER A 548 -2.08 25.99 -3.74
CA SER A 548 -1.37 24.81 -4.23
C SER A 548 -1.33 24.76 -5.76
N PRO A 549 -0.14 24.62 -6.39
CA PRO A 549 -0.05 24.44 -7.85
C PRO A 549 -0.67 23.10 -8.31
N ASN A 550 -0.75 22.11 -7.41
CA ASN A 550 -1.26 20.78 -7.71
C ASN A 550 -2.78 20.65 -7.53
N ALA A 551 -3.45 21.65 -6.95
CA ALA A 551 -4.92 21.68 -6.87
C ALA A 551 -5.53 22.14 -8.19
N SER A 552 -6.62 21.49 -8.60
CA SER A 552 -7.39 21.78 -9.81
C SER A 552 -7.99 23.19 -9.77
N ILE A 553 -8.21 23.76 -10.94
CA ILE A 553 -8.87 25.06 -11.09
C ILE A 553 -10.29 24.99 -10.52
N VAL A 554 -10.98 23.86 -10.76
CA VAL A 554 -12.35 23.64 -10.31
C VAL A 554 -12.44 23.60 -8.78
N LEU A 555 -11.54 22.86 -8.12
CA LEU A 555 -11.47 22.84 -6.65
C LEU A 555 -11.15 24.23 -6.08
N LYS A 556 -10.20 24.95 -6.67
CA LYS A 556 -9.84 26.31 -6.24
C LYS A 556 -11.01 27.28 -6.32
N ALA A 557 -11.76 27.25 -7.42
CA ALA A 557 -12.95 28.09 -7.59
C ALA A 557 -13.99 27.76 -6.52
N PHE A 558 -14.27 26.46 -6.34
CA PHE A 558 -15.20 25.99 -5.32
C PHE A 558 -14.83 26.45 -3.90
N LEU A 559 -13.56 26.31 -3.51
CA LEU A 559 -13.08 26.73 -2.19
C LEU A 559 -13.21 28.26 -1.99
N LYS A 560 -12.94 29.06 -3.02
CA LYS A 560 -13.10 30.53 -2.97
C LYS A 560 -14.56 30.92 -2.80
N ASP A 561 -15.45 30.33 -3.58
CA ASP A 561 -16.90 30.63 -3.56
C ASP A 561 -17.53 30.28 -2.20
N ASN A 562 -17.00 29.29 -1.50
CA ASN A 562 -17.52 28.79 -0.23
C ASN A 562 -16.67 29.18 0.99
N TYR A 563 -15.66 30.04 0.83
CA TYR A 563 -14.64 30.33 1.84
C TYR A 563 -15.22 30.76 3.20
N ALA A 564 -16.14 31.73 3.18
CA ALA A 564 -16.73 32.28 4.40
C ALA A 564 -17.58 31.26 5.18
N MET A 565 -18.23 30.33 4.47
CA MET A 565 -19.06 29.30 5.07
C MET A 565 -18.18 28.15 5.60
N LEU A 566 -17.19 27.70 4.83
CA LEU A 566 -16.27 26.64 5.24
C LEU A 566 -15.46 27.03 6.49
N THR A 567 -14.98 28.26 6.56
CA THR A 567 -14.17 28.74 7.70
C THR A 567 -14.98 28.93 8.99
N ARG A 568 -16.30 28.98 8.90
CA ARG A 568 -17.22 29.09 10.06
C ARG A 568 -17.89 27.76 10.41
N ALA A 569 -17.67 26.70 9.63
CA ALA A 569 -18.28 25.40 9.85
C ALA A 569 -17.77 24.79 11.17
N THR A 570 -18.68 24.24 11.97
CA THR A 570 -18.38 23.53 13.21
C THR A 570 -18.99 22.13 13.16
N THR A 571 -18.41 21.19 13.91
CA THR A 571 -19.10 19.96 14.31
C THR A 571 -20.32 20.38 15.15
N ASN A 572 -21.53 20.23 14.60
CA ASN A 572 -22.74 20.34 15.40
C ASN A 572 -23.01 19.02 16.13
#